data_AF-A0A943FX67-F1
#
_entry.id   AF-A0A943FX67-F1
#
_cell.length_a   1.000
_cell.length_b   1.000
_cell.length_c   1.000
_cell.angle_alpha   90.00
_cell.angle_beta   90.00
_cell.angle_gamma   90.00
#
_symmetry.space_group_name_H-M   'P 1'
#
loop_
_entity.id
_entity.type
_entity.pdbx_description
1 polymer ?
#
loop_
_entity_poly.entity_id
_entity_poly.type
_entity_poly.pdbx_seq_one_letter_code
_entity_poly.pdbx_strand_id
1 'polypeptide(L)'
;MEILTGSIQQFLVDAFSKNIEKVGYSDLLLVESLTIDGKSSDGKRQFISFDELKLFKNLKYLELRNMVISNYMIDILKEITYLQNIVFMNCTFRKSIITLNVLQSVNLIRVESCKNFRLDYINNININYLTIAGSYIKTLLPLRGSHINVLDISRADFGDLINLDELDLQKIVVGHDAYLKYKDLFMKSKIQVIVMANDGFYIEKFAY
;
A
#
# COMPACT_ATOMS: atom_id res chain seq x y z
N MET A 1 13.94 -10.17 -22.79
CA MET A 1 13.67 -11.58 -22.48
C MET A 1 12.24 -11.64 -21.97
N GLU A 2 11.37 -12.36 -22.67
CA GLU A 2 9.95 -12.51 -22.32
C GLU A 2 9.87 -13.59 -21.23
N ILE A 3 9.43 -13.21 -20.02
CA ILE A 3 9.28 -14.15 -18.91
C ILE A 3 7.78 -14.26 -18.62
N LEU A 4 7.22 -15.40 -18.99
CA LEU A 4 5.87 -15.81 -18.66
C LEU A 4 6.02 -16.89 -17.59
N THR A 5 5.95 -16.47 -16.34
CA THR A 5 6.11 -17.37 -15.20
C THR A 5 4.74 -17.77 -14.64
N GLY A 6 4.62 -19.00 -14.14
CA GLY A 6 3.50 -19.46 -13.33
C GLY A 6 3.75 -19.31 -11.82
N SER A 7 4.96 -18.92 -11.43
CA SER A 7 5.50 -19.00 -10.08
C SER A 7 6.36 -17.77 -9.74
N ILE A 8 6.24 -17.28 -8.51
CA ILE A 8 7.08 -16.20 -7.97
C ILE A 8 8.53 -16.65 -7.88
N GLN A 9 8.78 -17.93 -7.58
CA GLN A 9 10.14 -18.45 -7.55
C GLN A 9 10.80 -18.36 -8.94
N GLN A 10 10.12 -18.81 -9.99
CA GLN A 10 10.64 -18.76 -11.36
C GLN A 10 10.77 -17.31 -11.86
N PHE A 11 9.82 -16.44 -11.49
CA PHE A 11 9.95 -15.00 -11.75
C PHE A 11 11.27 -14.43 -11.18
N LEU A 12 11.58 -14.77 -9.94
CA LEU A 12 12.82 -14.29 -9.30
C LEU A 12 14.07 -14.90 -9.92
N VAL A 13 14.05 -16.19 -10.23
CA VAL A 13 15.13 -16.87 -10.96
C VAL A 13 15.43 -16.11 -12.26
N ASP A 14 14.39 -15.86 -13.06
CA ASP A 14 14.54 -15.24 -14.36
C ASP A 14 14.94 -13.76 -14.24
N ALA A 15 14.41 -13.04 -13.24
CA ALA A 15 14.78 -11.65 -12.96
C ALA A 15 16.22 -11.51 -12.44
N PHE A 16 16.72 -12.46 -11.66
CA PHE A 16 18.07 -12.45 -11.09
C PHE A 16 19.10 -13.26 -11.91
N SER A 17 18.72 -13.80 -13.08
CA SER A 17 19.61 -14.55 -13.99
C SER A 17 20.38 -15.69 -13.30
N LYS A 18 19.77 -16.35 -12.29
CA LYS A 18 20.36 -17.49 -11.60
C LYS A 18 19.84 -18.80 -12.20
N ASN A 19 20.69 -19.83 -12.31
CA ASN A 19 20.24 -21.18 -12.69
C ASN A 19 19.18 -21.67 -11.69
N ILE A 20 18.02 -22.11 -12.19
CA ILE A 20 16.87 -22.64 -11.43
C ILE A 20 17.30 -23.70 -10.41
N GLU A 21 18.24 -24.55 -10.77
CA GLU A 21 18.74 -25.65 -9.93
C GLU A 21 19.63 -25.19 -8.75
N LYS A 22 19.99 -23.91 -8.67
CA LYS A 22 20.90 -23.36 -7.64
C LYS A 22 20.28 -22.33 -6.71
N VAL A 23 19.02 -21.94 -6.89
CA VAL A 23 18.31 -21.17 -5.85
C VAL A 23 17.93 -22.14 -4.76
N GLY A 24 18.85 -22.35 -3.83
CA GLY A 24 18.61 -23.18 -2.65
C GLY A 24 17.51 -22.57 -1.79
N TYR A 25 16.84 -23.42 -1.01
CA TYR A 25 15.88 -22.99 0.01
C TYR A 25 16.47 -21.90 0.94
N SER A 26 17.78 -21.97 1.18
CA SER A 26 18.55 -20.96 1.94
C SER A 26 18.50 -19.57 1.34
N ASP A 27 18.47 -19.43 0.02
CA ASP A 27 18.47 -18.12 -0.64
C ASP A 27 17.10 -17.45 -0.51
N LEU A 28 16.01 -18.23 -0.49
CA LEU A 28 14.65 -17.73 -0.23
C LEU A 28 14.47 -17.22 1.20
N LEU A 29 15.26 -17.73 2.16
CA LEU A 29 15.27 -17.24 3.54
C LEU A 29 15.88 -15.83 3.64
N LEU A 30 16.70 -15.41 2.68
CA LEU A 30 17.40 -14.12 2.71
C LEU A 30 16.62 -12.98 2.03
N VAL A 31 15.55 -13.29 1.30
CA VAL A 31 14.77 -12.27 0.58
C VAL A 31 13.89 -11.50 1.56
N GLU A 32 14.27 -10.24 1.82
CA GLU A 32 13.50 -9.34 2.69
C GLU A 32 12.52 -8.45 1.93
N SER A 33 12.75 -8.24 0.65
CA SER A 33 11.98 -7.33 -0.19
C SER A 33 11.71 -7.95 -1.55
N LEU A 34 10.47 -7.85 -2.01
CA LEU A 34 10.04 -8.38 -3.29
C LEU A 34 9.12 -7.38 -3.99
N THR A 35 9.37 -7.15 -5.28
CA THR A 35 8.44 -6.48 -6.18
C THR A 35 7.95 -7.48 -7.21
N ILE A 36 6.63 -7.59 -7.36
CA ILE A 36 5.98 -8.45 -8.32
C ILE A 36 5.21 -7.58 -9.29
N ASP A 37 5.50 -7.70 -10.57
CA ASP A 37 4.78 -7.00 -11.63
C ASP A 37 3.85 -7.97 -12.37
N GLY A 38 2.55 -7.68 -12.36
CA GLY A 38 1.53 -8.40 -13.12
C GLY A 38 1.61 -8.19 -14.63
N LYS A 39 2.52 -7.33 -15.11
CA LYS A 39 2.80 -7.13 -16.53
C LYS A 39 4.26 -7.40 -16.86
N SER A 40 4.49 -7.99 -18.02
CA SER A 40 5.82 -8.13 -18.63
C SER A 40 6.31 -6.82 -19.24
N SER A 41 7.57 -6.77 -19.68
CA SER A 41 8.17 -5.58 -20.29
C SER A 41 7.47 -5.08 -21.56
N ASP A 42 6.75 -5.95 -22.27
CA ASP A 42 5.94 -5.62 -23.45
C ASP A 42 4.47 -5.30 -23.10
N GLY A 43 4.12 -5.27 -21.81
CA GLY A 43 2.81 -4.89 -21.30
C GLY A 43 1.76 -6.01 -21.24
N LYS A 44 2.11 -7.26 -21.58
CA LYS A 44 1.21 -8.42 -21.46
C LYS A 44 1.01 -8.82 -19.99
N ARG A 45 -0.12 -9.44 -19.68
CA ARG A 45 -0.44 -9.92 -18.31
C ARG A 45 0.34 -11.19 -17.98
N GLN A 46 0.85 -11.26 -16.76
CA GLN A 46 1.54 -12.43 -16.19
C GLN A 46 0.62 -13.23 -15.26
N PHE A 47 0.80 -14.55 -15.19
CA PHE A 47 0.06 -15.42 -14.26
C PHE A 47 0.93 -15.77 -13.06
N ILE A 48 0.73 -15.08 -11.94
CA ILE A 48 1.59 -15.29 -10.76
C ILE A 48 0.86 -16.13 -9.72
N SER A 49 1.42 -17.30 -9.39
CA SER A 49 0.96 -18.11 -8.24
C SER A 49 1.37 -17.42 -6.94
N PHE A 50 0.38 -16.98 -6.17
CA PHE A 50 0.62 -16.30 -4.89
C PHE A 50 1.02 -17.26 -3.76
N ASP A 51 0.65 -18.55 -3.84
CA ASP A 51 0.90 -19.52 -2.76
C ASP A 51 2.37 -19.66 -2.39
N GLU A 52 3.24 -19.42 -3.36
CA GLU A 52 4.68 -19.49 -3.20
C GLU A 52 5.24 -18.37 -2.32
N LEU A 53 4.48 -17.31 -2.05
CA LEU A 53 4.88 -16.32 -1.06
C LEU A 53 5.09 -16.94 0.33
N LYS A 54 4.43 -18.06 0.62
CA LYS A 54 4.58 -18.80 1.90
C LYS A 54 5.96 -19.46 2.06
N LEU A 55 6.71 -19.58 0.98
CA LEU A 55 8.07 -20.14 0.99
C LEU A 55 9.09 -19.15 1.57
N PHE A 56 8.87 -17.85 1.41
CA PHE A 56 9.74 -16.83 1.99
C PHE A 56 9.56 -16.77 3.50
N LYS A 57 10.67 -16.81 4.25
CA LYS A 57 10.64 -16.78 5.73
C LYS A 57 11.09 -15.46 6.34
N ASN A 58 11.48 -14.48 5.52
CA ASN A 58 11.96 -13.18 5.97
C ASN A 58 11.40 -12.01 5.13
N LEU A 59 10.34 -12.24 4.34
CA LEU A 59 9.77 -11.23 3.46
C LEU A 59 9.06 -10.13 4.27
N LYS A 60 9.73 -8.99 4.44
CA LYS A 60 9.27 -7.82 5.22
C LYS A 60 8.61 -6.75 4.35
N TYR A 61 8.98 -6.67 3.08
CA TYR A 61 8.45 -5.70 2.11
C TYR A 61 7.94 -6.42 0.87
N LEU A 62 6.68 -6.16 0.51
CA LEU A 62 6.10 -6.67 -0.73
C LEU A 62 5.44 -5.53 -1.50
N GLU A 63 5.82 -5.41 -2.76
CA GLU A 63 5.21 -4.49 -3.70
C GLU A 63 4.56 -5.25 -4.86
N LEU A 64 3.30 -4.95 -5.09
CA LEU A 64 2.48 -5.55 -6.13
C LEU A 64 2.15 -4.48 -7.17
N ARG A 65 2.53 -4.71 -8.42
CA ARG A 65 2.33 -3.76 -9.52
C ARG A 65 1.43 -4.33 -10.59
N ASN A 66 0.55 -3.53 -11.17
CA ASN A 66 -0.22 -3.91 -12.37
C ASN A 66 -1.06 -5.21 -12.23
N MET A 67 -1.44 -5.59 -11.01
CA MET A 67 -2.18 -6.84 -10.73
C MET A 67 -3.67 -6.61 -10.45
N VAL A 68 -4.48 -7.65 -10.59
CA VAL A 68 -5.84 -7.70 -10.06
C VAL A 68 -5.81 -8.30 -8.66
N ILE A 69 -6.12 -7.51 -7.63
CA ILE A 69 -6.12 -7.94 -6.23
C ILE A 69 -7.44 -8.64 -5.92
N SER A 70 -7.36 -9.78 -5.23
CA SER A 70 -8.51 -10.63 -4.88
C SER A 70 -8.44 -11.10 -3.42
N ASN A 71 -9.57 -11.58 -2.87
CA ASN A 71 -9.59 -12.15 -1.52
C ASN A 71 -8.61 -13.31 -1.36
N TYR A 72 -8.44 -14.13 -2.41
CA TYR A 72 -7.45 -15.21 -2.42
C TYR A 72 -6.02 -14.72 -2.11
N MET A 73 -5.61 -13.62 -2.76
CA MET A 73 -4.29 -13.04 -2.51
C MET A 73 -4.19 -12.50 -1.09
N ILE A 74 -5.24 -11.83 -0.59
CA ILE A 74 -5.29 -11.32 0.78
C ILE A 74 -5.21 -12.47 1.80
N ASP A 75 -5.88 -13.59 1.52
CA ASP A 75 -5.85 -14.80 2.35
C ASP A 75 -4.48 -15.47 2.39
N ILE A 76 -3.65 -15.28 1.37
CA ILE A 76 -2.25 -15.74 1.41
C ILE A 76 -1.39 -14.73 2.16
N LEU A 77 -1.57 -13.42 1.89
CA LEU A 77 -0.80 -12.36 2.52
C LEU A 77 -0.97 -12.33 4.05
N LYS A 78 -2.16 -12.63 4.57
CA LYS A 78 -2.41 -12.72 6.02
C LYS A 78 -1.59 -13.83 6.71
N GLU A 79 -1.16 -14.85 5.97
CA GLU A 79 -0.34 -15.94 6.51
C GLU A 79 1.16 -15.58 6.58
N ILE A 80 1.58 -14.48 5.95
CA ILE A 80 2.97 -14.01 5.94
C ILE A 80 3.19 -13.11 7.17
N THR A 81 3.40 -13.73 8.32
CA THR A 81 3.45 -13.04 9.63
C THR A 81 4.62 -12.07 9.81
N TYR A 82 5.62 -12.10 8.93
CA TYR A 82 6.78 -11.18 8.95
C TYR A 82 6.61 -9.98 8.01
N LEU A 83 5.51 -9.93 7.24
CA LEU A 83 5.28 -8.86 6.28
C LEU A 83 4.93 -7.56 7.02
N GLN A 84 5.80 -6.57 6.93
CA GLN A 84 5.67 -5.28 7.61
C GLN A 84 5.20 -4.17 6.67
N ASN A 85 5.51 -4.27 5.38
CA ASN A 85 5.23 -3.23 4.41
C ASN A 85 4.56 -3.87 3.19
N ILE A 86 3.41 -3.34 2.79
CA ILE A 86 2.77 -3.72 1.54
C ILE A 86 2.46 -2.50 0.69
N VAL A 87 2.82 -2.60 -0.59
CA VAL A 87 2.61 -1.55 -1.58
C VAL A 87 1.78 -2.11 -2.73
N PHE A 88 0.69 -1.44 -3.06
CA PHE A 88 -0.12 -1.70 -4.23
C PHE A 88 0.05 -0.54 -5.21
N MET A 89 0.58 -0.80 -6.40
CA MET A 89 0.83 0.22 -7.41
C MET A 89 0.15 -0.15 -8.73
N ASN A 90 -0.70 0.73 -9.25
CA ASN A 90 -1.44 0.50 -10.49
C ASN A 90 -2.25 -0.83 -10.49
N CYS A 91 -2.65 -1.30 -9.31
CA CYS A 91 -3.46 -2.49 -9.16
C CYS A 91 -4.96 -2.20 -9.40
N THR A 92 -5.73 -3.23 -9.72
CA THR A 92 -7.19 -3.19 -9.73
C THR A 92 -7.73 -4.07 -8.59
N PHE A 93 -8.42 -3.47 -7.63
CA PHE A 93 -9.06 -4.19 -6.55
C PHE A 93 -10.37 -4.82 -7.05
N ARG A 94 -10.57 -6.12 -6.83
CA ARG A 94 -11.88 -6.73 -7.07
C ARG A 94 -12.90 -6.14 -6.09
N LYS A 95 -14.12 -5.87 -6.58
CA LYS A 95 -15.22 -5.35 -5.77
C LYS A 95 -15.62 -6.28 -4.61
N SER A 96 -15.26 -7.56 -4.70
CA SER A 96 -15.52 -8.56 -3.68
C SER A 96 -14.58 -8.48 -2.48
N ILE A 97 -13.54 -7.63 -2.51
CA ILE A 97 -12.61 -7.48 -1.39
C ILE A 97 -13.38 -7.03 -0.15
N ILE A 98 -13.19 -7.77 0.94
CA ILE A 98 -13.88 -7.52 2.21
C ILE A 98 -13.08 -6.50 3.03
N THR A 99 -11.82 -6.83 3.30
CA THR A 99 -10.95 -6.03 4.17
C THR A 99 -9.47 -6.40 3.99
N LEU A 100 -8.58 -5.47 4.31
CA LEU A 100 -7.14 -5.62 4.46
C LEU A 100 -6.71 -5.67 5.94
N ASN A 101 -7.61 -5.49 6.91
CA ASN A 101 -7.26 -5.51 8.35
C ASN A 101 -6.82 -6.89 8.84
N VAL A 102 -7.08 -7.93 8.03
CA VAL A 102 -6.57 -9.28 8.27
C VAL A 102 -5.04 -9.35 8.18
N LEU A 103 -4.39 -8.34 7.60
CA LEU A 103 -2.94 -8.24 7.49
C LEU A 103 -2.31 -7.68 8.79
N GLN A 104 -2.47 -8.41 9.89
CA GLN A 104 -2.16 -7.92 11.25
C GLN A 104 -0.69 -7.60 11.51
N SER A 105 0.24 -8.15 10.73
CA SER A 105 1.68 -7.87 10.86
C SER A 105 2.12 -6.61 10.12
N VAL A 106 1.28 -6.11 9.21
CA VAL A 106 1.62 -4.99 8.34
C VAL A 106 1.53 -3.70 9.14
N ASN A 107 2.58 -2.90 9.06
CA ASN A 107 2.70 -1.60 9.71
C ASN A 107 2.67 -0.42 8.71
N LEU A 108 2.87 -0.72 7.42
CA LEU A 108 2.80 0.25 6.34
C LEU A 108 1.97 -0.29 5.18
N ILE A 109 0.96 0.47 4.78
CA ILE A 109 0.19 0.23 3.56
C ILE A 109 0.35 1.43 2.65
N ARG A 110 0.78 1.20 1.41
CA ARG A 110 0.75 2.22 0.34
C ARG A 110 -0.15 1.75 -0.80
N VAL A 111 -1.07 2.60 -1.20
CA VAL A 111 -1.97 2.38 -2.33
C VAL A 111 -1.77 3.52 -3.31
N GLU A 112 -1.29 3.21 -4.52
CA GLU A 112 -0.96 4.20 -5.52
C GLU A 112 -1.57 3.87 -6.87
N SER A 113 -2.36 4.81 -7.40
CA SER A 113 -3.01 4.69 -8.72
C SER A 113 -3.85 3.42 -8.85
N CYS A 114 -4.47 2.97 -7.76
CA CYS A 114 -5.25 1.73 -7.74
C CYS A 114 -6.71 1.96 -8.13
N LYS A 115 -7.20 1.15 -9.06
CA LYS A 115 -8.61 1.17 -9.47
C LYS A 115 -9.46 0.39 -8.48
N ASN A 116 -10.67 0.91 -8.20
CA ASN A 116 -11.65 0.34 -7.28
C ASN A 116 -11.15 0.12 -5.83
N PHE A 117 -10.02 0.73 -5.45
CA PHE A 117 -9.65 0.78 -4.05
C PHE A 117 -10.70 1.60 -3.29
N ARG A 118 -11.08 1.13 -2.11
CA ARG A 118 -12.03 1.81 -1.25
C ARG A 118 -11.47 1.84 0.17
N LEU A 119 -11.66 2.97 0.85
CA LEU A 119 -11.19 3.15 2.23
C LEU A 119 -11.84 2.20 3.23
N ASP A 120 -13.05 1.68 2.97
CA ASP A 120 -13.67 0.70 3.86
C ASP A 120 -12.94 -0.65 3.88
N TYR A 121 -12.02 -0.89 2.95
CA TYR A 121 -11.13 -2.04 3.03
C TYR A 121 -10.10 -1.93 4.17
N ILE A 122 -9.90 -0.76 4.78
CA ILE A 122 -8.89 -0.51 5.84
C ILE A 122 -9.50 0.10 7.11
N ASN A 123 -10.75 -0.23 7.42
CA ASN A 123 -11.45 0.22 8.63
C ASN A 123 -10.89 -0.48 9.90
N ASN A 124 -10.91 0.10 11.10
CA ASN A 124 -10.40 -0.60 12.32
C ASN A 124 -8.98 -1.20 12.19
N ILE A 125 -8.11 -0.61 11.37
CA ILE A 125 -6.74 -1.08 11.20
C ILE A 125 -5.80 -0.37 12.18
N ASN A 126 -4.74 -1.02 12.63
CA ASN A 126 -3.69 -0.41 13.45
C ASN A 126 -2.36 -0.48 12.69
N ILE A 127 -1.92 0.66 12.15
CA ILE A 127 -0.69 0.77 11.35
C ILE A 127 0.04 2.08 11.63
N ASN A 128 1.35 2.09 11.43
CA ASN A 128 2.12 3.32 11.55
C ASN A 128 1.93 4.25 10.34
N TYR A 129 1.82 3.71 9.13
CA TYR A 129 1.82 4.55 7.93
C TYR A 129 0.83 4.07 6.87
N LEU A 130 -0.03 4.99 6.43
CA LEU A 130 -0.96 4.79 5.33
C LEU A 130 -0.71 5.84 4.25
N THR A 131 -0.34 5.41 3.05
CA THR A 131 -0.31 6.29 1.87
C THR A 131 -1.44 5.95 0.92
N ILE A 132 -2.17 6.96 0.47
CA ILE A 132 -3.12 6.85 -0.63
C ILE A 132 -2.80 7.93 -1.65
N ALA A 133 -2.35 7.51 -2.82
CA ALA A 133 -1.94 8.38 -3.91
C ALA A 133 -2.65 7.99 -5.22
N GLY A 134 -2.87 8.96 -6.10
CA GLY A 134 -3.48 8.72 -7.41
C GLY A 134 -4.89 8.11 -7.35
N SER A 135 -5.60 8.32 -6.23
CA SER A 135 -6.95 7.80 -5.99
C SER A 135 -7.87 8.95 -5.62
N TYR A 136 -9.16 8.83 -5.96
CA TYR A 136 -10.19 9.77 -5.52
C TYR A 136 -10.84 9.30 -4.22
N ILE A 137 -10.66 10.06 -3.14
CA ILE A 137 -11.19 9.79 -1.82
C ILE A 137 -12.40 10.69 -1.56
N LYS A 138 -13.60 10.13 -1.60
CA LYS A 138 -14.80 10.94 -1.33
C LYS A 138 -14.87 11.46 0.11
N THR A 139 -14.44 10.65 1.09
CA THR A 139 -14.54 10.94 2.52
C THR A 139 -13.58 10.05 3.31
N LEU A 140 -13.07 10.54 4.45
CA LEU A 140 -12.23 9.76 5.37
C LEU A 140 -13.00 8.97 6.43
N LEU A 141 -14.34 9.09 6.48
CA LEU A 141 -15.20 8.39 7.45
C LEU A 141 -14.91 6.88 7.62
N PRO A 142 -14.57 6.10 6.56
CA PRO A 142 -14.28 4.69 6.73
C PRO A 142 -13.03 4.38 7.57
N LEU A 143 -12.17 5.37 7.84
CA LEU A 143 -11.01 5.24 8.73
C LEU A 143 -11.37 5.43 10.20
N ARG A 144 -12.62 5.74 10.55
CA ARG A 144 -13.04 5.78 11.96
C ARG A 144 -12.81 4.44 12.62
N GLY A 145 -12.26 4.46 13.84
CA GLY A 145 -11.87 3.27 14.59
C GLY A 145 -10.51 2.69 14.21
N SER A 146 -9.87 3.18 13.14
CA SER A 146 -8.47 2.85 12.83
C SER A 146 -7.52 3.72 13.65
N HIS A 147 -6.39 3.15 14.07
CA HIS A 147 -5.26 3.85 14.65
C HIS A 147 -4.17 3.97 13.59
N ILE A 148 -3.92 5.17 13.08
CA ILE A 148 -2.95 5.40 12.00
C ILE A 148 -2.02 6.56 12.39
N ASN A 149 -0.74 6.28 12.66
CA ASN A 149 0.17 7.36 13.09
C ASN A 149 0.34 8.43 12.01
N VAL A 150 0.56 8.01 10.75
CA VAL A 150 0.74 8.93 9.63
C VAL A 150 -0.18 8.56 8.47
N LEU A 151 -1.05 9.50 8.09
CA LEU A 151 -1.87 9.43 6.88
C LEU A 151 -1.30 10.35 5.80
N ASP A 152 -0.78 9.78 4.72
CA ASP A 152 -0.32 10.52 3.56
C ASP A 152 -1.34 10.44 2.42
N ILE A 153 -2.00 11.56 2.17
CA ILE A 153 -2.95 11.77 1.07
C ILE A 153 -2.49 12.91 0.16
N SER A 154 -1.19 13.22 0.17
CA SER A 154 -0.62 14.38 -0.50
C SER A 154 -0.81 14.38 -2.02
N ARG A 155 -0.99 13.20 -2.60
CA ARG A 155 -1.25 12.97 -4.03
C ARG A 155 -2.61 12.31 -4.29
N ALA A 156 -3.52 12.36 -3.32
CA ALA A 156 -4.91 11.97 -3.53
C ALA A 156 -5.72 13.18 -3.99
N ASP A 157 -6.73 12.90 -4.81
CA ASP A 157 -7.84 13.85 -4.98
C ASP A 157 -8.90 13.49 -3.94
N PHE A 158 -9.53 14.47 -3.31
CA PHE A 158 -10.53 14.19 -2.29
C PHE A 158 -11.70 15.18 -2.26
N GLY A 159 -12.88 14.61 -2.01
CA GLY A 159 -14.14 15.35 -2.01
C GLY A 159 -14.27 16.24 -0.78
N ASP A 160 -14.17 15.64 0.41
CA ASP A 160 -14.32 16.35 1.69
C ASP A 160 -13.49 15.75 2.83
N LEU A 161 -12.90 16.62 3.66
CA LEU A 161 -12.15 16.29 4.88
C LEU A 161 -12.93 16.55 6.17
N ILE A 162 -14.25 16.77 6.09
CA ILE A 162 -15.11 16.83 7.27
C ILE A 162 -14.82 15.64 8.22
N ASN A 163 -14.77 15.94 9.52
CA ASN A 163 -14.52 15.00 10.62
C ASN A 163 -13.09 14.46 10.73
N LEU A 164 -12.09 15.21 10.23
CA LEU A 164 -10.67 14.89 10.45
C LEU A 164 -10.33 14.70 11.94
N ASP A 165 -10.95 15.51 12.82
CA ASP A 165 -10.73 15.44 14.28
C ASP A 165 -11.34 14.19 14.96
N GLU A 166 -12.14 13.39 14.22
CA GLU A 166 -12.67 12.11 14.72
C GLU A 166 -11.75 10.92 14.39
N LEU A 167 -10.67 11.16 13.65
CA LEU A 167 -9.70 10.14 13.31
C LEU A 167 -8.59 10.09 14.36
N ASP A 168 -8.16 8.88 14.71
CA ASP A 168 -7.02 8.67 15.59
C ASP A 168 -5.73 8.71 14.76
N LEU A 169 -5.26 9.95 14.51
CA LEU A 169 -4.06 10.27 13.73
C LEU A 169 -3.08 11.13 14.54
N GLN A 170 -1.78 10.85 14.42
CA GLN A 170 -0.76 11.80 14.89
C GLN A 170 -0.42 12.84 13.82
N LYS A 171 -0.28 12.40 12.57
CA LYS A 171 0.16 13.23 11.45
C LYS A 171 -0.68 13.01 10.20
N ILE A 172 -0.89 14.08 9.45
CA ILE A 172 -1.43 14.03 8.09
C ILE A 172 -0.52 14.77 7.12
N VAL A 173 -0.24 14.14 5.99
CA VAL A 173 0.49 14.74 4.86
C VAL A 173 -0.50 15.06 3.76
N VAL A 174 -0.55 16.33 3.35
CA VAL A 174 -1.49 16.83 2.34
C VAL A 174 -0.78 17.67 1.27
N GLY A 175 -1.36 17.72 0.07
CA GLY A 175 -0.87 18.58 -1.00
C GLY A 175 -1.19 20.06 -0.73
N HIS A 176 -0.47 20.96 -1.40
CA HIS A 176 -0.64 22.40 -1.20
C HIS A 176 -2.07 22.91 -1.46
N ASP A 177 -2.69 22.52 -2.57
CA ASP A 177 -4.04 22.98 -2.94
C ASP A 177 -5.10 22.50 -1.94
N ALA A 178 -4.95 21.26 -1.50
CA ALA A 178 -5.73 20.62 -0.44
C ALA A 178 -5.61 21.40 0.87
N TYR A 179 -4.39 21.76 1.29
CA TYR A 179 -4.16 22.58 2.47
C TYR A 179 -4.85 23.94 2.38
N LEU A 180 -4.75 24.62 1.23
CA LEU A 180 -5.41 25.93 1.03
C LEU A 180 -6.93 25.81 1.12
N LYS A 181 -7.52 24.77 0.51
CA LYS A 181 -8.98 24.54 0.50
C LYS A 181 -9.55 24.26 1.90
N TYR A 182 -8.81 23.55 2.76
CA TYR A 182 -9.25 23.16 4.10
C TYR A 182 -8.45 23.82 5.22
N LYS A 183 -7.87 25.00 4.96
CA LYS A 183 -6.95 25.68 5.88
C LYS A 183 -7.52 25.82 7.29
N ASP A 184 -8.76 26.27 7.43
CA ASP A 184 -9.38 26.50 8.74
C ASP A 184 -9.57 25.21 9.54
N LEU A 185 -9.82 24.08 8.86
CA LEU A 185 -9.90 22.76 9.49
C LEU A 185 -8.53 22.35 10.02
N PHE A 186 -7.48 22.43 9.19
CA PHE A 186 -6.11 22.10 9.58
C PHE A 186 -5.57 23.01 10.70
N MET A 187 -5.97 24.29 10.72
CA MET A 187 -5.58 25.24 11.76
C MET A 187 -6.20 24.94 13.11
N LYS A 188 -7.37 24.31 13.15
CA LYS A 188 -8.11 23.99 14.38
C LYS A 188 -7.87 22.55 14.84
N SER A 189 -7.40 21.69 13.96
CA SER A 189 -7.14 20.29 14.26
C SER A 189 -5.94 20.13 15.21
N LYS A 190 -5.98 19.09 16.04
CA LYS A 190 -4.86 18.70 16.91
C LYS A 190 -3.81 17.86 16.19
N ILE A 191 -4.11 17.43 14.96
CA ILE A 191 -3.24 16.58 14.15
C ILE A 191 -2.09 17.41 13.61
N GLN A 192 -0.88 16.86 13.62
CA GLN A 192 0.26 17.51 12.98
C GLN A 192 0.07 17.51 11.45
N VAL A 193 0.16 18.68 10.82
CA VAL A 193 -0.07 18.81 9.38
C VAL A 193 1.26 19.06 8.66
N ILE A 194 1.58 18.19 7.72
CA ILE A 194 2.72 18.33 6.80
C ILE A 194 2.16 18.69 5.43
N VAL A 195 2.57 19.84 4.90
CA VAL A 195 2.13 20.29 3.57
C VAL A 195 3.23 20.00 2.56
N MET A 196 2.94 19.15 1.58
CA MET A 196 3.81 18.88 0.44
C MET A 196 3.61 19.97 -0.62
N ALA A 197 4.69 20.69 -0.94
CA ALA A 197 4.74 21.67 -2.00
C ALA A 197 4.84 20.98 -3.38
N ASN A 198 4.42 21.70 -4.42
CA ASN A 198 4.36 21.19 -5.79
C ASN A 198 5.75 20.87 -6.38
N ASP A 199 6.81 21.42 -5.80
CA ASP A 199 8.23 21.22 -6.14
C ASP A 199 8.95 20.24 -5.21
N GLY A 200 8.23 19.60 -4.27
CA GLY A 200 8.75 18.54 -3.40
C GLY A 200 9.29 19.00 -2.04
N PHE A 201 9.23 20.29 -1.72
CA PHE A 201 9.54 20.78 -0.37
C PHE A 201 8.37 20.57 0.59
N TYR A 202 8.64 20.49 1.91
CA TYR A 202 7.60 20.29 2.93
C TYR A 202 7.59 21.44 3.94
N ILE A 203 6.40 21.91 4.30
CA ILE A 203 6.19 22.81 5.45
C ILE A 203 5.52 22.00 6.55
N GLU A 204 6.24 21.76 7.65
CA GLU A 204 5.68 21.14 8.85
C GLU A 204 5.01 22.21 9.71
N LYS A 205 3.73 22.02 10.03
CA LYS A 205 3.00 22.90 10.93
C LYS A 205 2.54 22.15 12.17
N PHE A 206 2.92 22.69 13.32
CA PHE A 206 2.43 22.28 14.63
C PHE A 206 1.13 23.03 14.91
N ALA A 207 0.05 22.28 15.15
CA ALA A 207 -1.08 22.83 15.88
C ALA A 207 -0.69 22.87 17.36
N TYR A 208 -0.73 24.06 17.97
CA TYR A 208 -0.48 24.27 19.40
C TYR A 208 -1.78 24.19 20.18
#